data_AF-A0A1Q8QTQ9-F1
#
_entry.id   AF-A0A1Q8QTQ9-F1
#
_cell.length_a   1.000
_cell.length_b   1.000
_cell.length_c   1.000
_cell.angle_alpha   90.00
_cell.angle_beta   90.00
_cell.angle_gamma   90.00
#
_symmetry.space_group_name_H-M   'P 1'
#
loop_
_entity.id
_entity.type
_entity.pdbx_description
1 polymer ?
#
loop_
_entity_poly.entity_id
_entity_poly.type
_entity_poly.pdbx_seq_one_letter_code
_entity_poly.pdbx_strand_id
1 'polypeptide(L)'
;MELPTTADKLYVTPAVAVGASGQQPDFRVTTVAALGRTARITLTDVPVFIEESAPKTTPPTPAQRQASAFGAHPATYRGETPPFALAADLGIGWHRAAAWWVDIQSDADLPAGRFDFSRLDAQLSGLPPGMQVMLTIMLPARLRQDQPGGAPGVAGPLVVKADGEWALGPSPAAYDAFIKALVTRYGKYPPAGVSRVSCWQFENELDLSRARSDAPGYASLQARTYAQIKAVDPKATVLIGGVSGEDFSRNFEAYYQPVLRLLAGKGFDVFDIHFFGRAGDYRELAAMYAQTRRALDAAGFSRIPIWMTETATYTGAPASPPGLPPQSEDEQAAELARRAVYALGLGIRKVFWAMVREGFHHQNNIFDHVGLTTDARVTPNVPEGRPKAAYATYRLLCAKLAGLDVPPTRLSLGLGVFAYRFTGPGGRAVILAWADPRPDTEP
;
A
#
# COMPACT_ATOMS: atom_id res chain seq x y z
N MET A 1 -23.27 13.48 15.97
CA MET A 1 -22.22 13.63 17.00
C MET A 1 -22.15 15.07 17.47
N GLU A 2 -21.63 15.29 18.67
CA GLU A 2 -21.23 16.60 19.18
C GLU A 2 -19.71 16.72 19.12
N LEU A 3 -19.22 17.75 18.43
CA LEU A 3 -17.79 17.97 18.23
C LEU A 3 -17.37 19.24 18.99
N PRO A 4 -16.46 19.14 19.98
CA PRO A 4 -15.85 20.31 20.60
C PRO A 4 -15.06 21.12 19.57
N THR A 5 -15.24 22.43 19.57
CA THR A 5 -14.58 23.35 18.62
C THR A 5 -14.34 24.71 19.25
N THR A 6 -13.28 25.39 18.80
CA THR A 6 -13.02 26.80 19.12
C THR A 6 -13.45 27.75 18.02
N ALA A 7 -13.86 27.24 16.86
CA ALA A 7 -14.30 28.04 15.73
C ALA A 7 -15.81 28.29 15.77
N ASP A 8 -16.24 29.48 15.34
CA ASP A 8 -17.66 29.86 15.24
C ASP A 8 -18.42 29.01 14.20
N LYS A 9 -17.70 28.42 13.25
CA LYS A 9 -18.24 27.52 12.24
C LYS A 9 -17.23 26.47 11.82
N LEU A 10 -17.73 25.34 11.35
CA LEU A 10 -16.97 24.25 10.77
C LEU A 10 -17.32 24.08 9.30
N TYR A 11 -16.33 23.70 8.49
CA TYR A 11 -16.51 23.31 7.10
C TYR A 11 -16.58 21.79 7.01
N VAL A 12 -17.65 21.27 6.45
CA VAL A 12 -17.88 19.84 6.27
C VAL A 12 -17.87 19.52 4.78
N THR A 13 -16.90 18.72 4.36
CA THR A 13 -16.73 18.27 2.97
C THR A 13 -16.95 16.75 2.91
N PRO A 14 -17.87 16.21 2.11
CA PRO A 14 -17.97 14.77 1.93
C PRO A 14 -16.69 14.22 1.30
N ALA A 15 -16.28 13.01 1.67
CA ALA A 15 -15.12 12.34 1.07
C ALA A 15 -15.46 11.70 -0.27
N VAL A 16 -16.75 11.45 -0.54
CA VAL A 16 -17.26 10.96 -1.83
C VAL A 16 -17.97 12.12 -2.52
N ALA A 17 -17.65 12.35 -3.79
CA ALA A 17 -18.24 13.44 -4.56
C ALA A 17 -19.70 13.11 -4.90
N VAL A 18 -20.54 14.14 -5.00
CA VAL A 18 -21.88 14.01 -5.55
C VAL A 18 -21.79 14.25 -7.07
N GLY A 19 -22.41 13.40 -7.88
CA GLY A 19 -22.45 13.55 -9.33
C GLY A 19 -22.55 12.22 -10.07
N ALA A 20 -22.99 12.26 -11.33
CA ALA A 20 -22.99 11.07 -12.17
C ALA A 20 -21.56 10.68 -12.55
N SER A 21 -21.32 9.37 -12.72
CA SER A 21 -20.03 8.84 -13.20
C SER A 21 -19.60 9.55 -14.49
N GLY A 22 -18.36 10.07 -14.52
CA GLY A 22 -17.80 10.80 -15.66
C GLY A 22 -18.04 12.32 -15.66
N GLN A 23 -18.76 12.87 -14.69
CA GLN A 23 -18.82 14.32 -14.47
C GLN A 23 -17.68 14.81 -13.57
N GLN A 24 -17.42 16.13 -13.59
CA GLN A 24 -16.48 16.73 -12.65
C GLN A 24 -16.98 16.49 -11.21
N PRO A 25 -16.14 15.95 -10.31
CA PRO A 25 -16.57 15.62 -8.96
C PRO A 25 -16.93 16.89 -8.18
N ASP A 26 -18.15 16.94 -7.63
CA ASP A 26 -18.59 18.01 -6.74
C ASP A 26 -18.51 17.55 -5.27
N PHE A 27 -17.55 18.10 -4.54
CA PHE A 27 -17.40 17.91 -3.10
C PHE A 27 -18.06 19.07 -2.36
N ARG A 28 -19.39 19.18 -2.47
CA ARG A 28 -20.15 20.32 -1.95
C ARG A 28 -19.84 20.58 -0.47
N VAL A 29 -19.10 21.65 -0.21
CA VAL A 29 -18.75 22.06 1.14
C VAL A 29 -19.97 22.70 1.80
N THR A 30 -20.31 22.21 2.98
CA THR A 30 -21.34 22.81 3.84
C THR A 30 -20.70 23.43 5.07
N THR A 31 -21.41 24.38 5.70
CA THR A 31 -20.96 24.99 6.95
C THR A 31 -21.91 24.64 8.08
N VAL A 32 -21.35 24.26 9.22
CA VAL A 32 -22.10 24.01 10.46
C VAL A 32 -21.69 25.07 11.49
N ALA A 33 -22.66 25.82 12.01
CA ALA A 33 -22.39 26.79 13.07
C ALA A 33 -22.07 26.07 14.39
N ALA A 34 -21.11 26.59 15.15
CA ALA A 34 -20.90 26.19 16.52
C ALA A 34 -21.91 26.90 17.43
N LEU A 35 -22.52 26.16 18.35
CA LEU A 35 -23.39 26.69 19.39
C LEU A 35 -22.59 26.67 20.70
N GLY A 36 -22.00 27.80 21.07
CA GLY A 36 -21.04 27.87 22.17
C GLY A 36 -19.72 27.21 21.78
N ARG A 37 -19.28 26.19 22.53
CA ARG A 37 -18.01 25.46 22.30
C ARG A 37 -18.19 24.12 21.58
N THR A 38 -19.35 23.90 20.98
CA THR A 38 -19.72 22.61 20.39
C THR A 38 -20.44 22.82 19.06
N ALA A 39 -20.14 21.99 18.06
CA ALA A 39 -20.89 21.90 16.83
C ALA A 39 -21.59 20.54 16.73
N ARG A 40 -22.86 20.54 16.33
CA ARG A 40 -23.64 19.31 16.11
C ARG A 40 -23.57 18.92 14.64
N ILE A 41 -22.99 17.76 14.36
CA ILE A 41 -22.83 17.24 13.00
C ILE A 41 -23.58 15.92 12.87
N THR A 42 -24.45 15.82 11.87
CA THR A 42 -25.09 14.55 11.49
C THR A 42 -24.14 13.78 10.61
N LEU A 43 -23.75 12.58 11.05
CA LEU A 43 -22.89 11.69 10.28
C LEU A 43 -23.74 10.60 9.61
N THR A 44 -23.28 10.18 8.43
CA THR A 44 -23.75 8.97 7.73
C THR A 44 -22.58 7.99 7.61
N ASP A 45 -22.77 6.88 6.92
CA ASP A 45 -21.74 5.90 6.56
C ASP A 45 -20.74 6.39 5.50
N VAL A 46 -21.03 7.53 4.87
CA VAL A 46 -20.12 8.24 3.97
C VAL A 46 -19.17 9.11 4.80
N PRO A 47 -17.84 8.93 4.67
CA PRO A 47 -16.89 9.75 5.40
C PRO A 47 -16.96 11.23 5.03
N VAL A 48 -16.76 12.08 6.02
CA VAL A 48 -16.70 13.54 5.86
C VAL A 48 -15.42 14.10 6.47
N PHE A 49 -14.83 15.08 5.80
CA PHE A 49 -13.78 15.93 6.35
C PHE A 49 -14.40 17.12 7.07
N ILE A 50 -13.91 17.42 8.26
CA ILE A 50 -14.37 18.52 9.11
C ILE A 50 -13.16 19.39 9.44
N GLU A 51 -13.25 20.68 9.12
CA GLU A 51 -12.16 21.65 9.24
C GLU A 51 -12.67 22.93 9.93
N GLU A 52 -11.87 23.50 10.82
CA GLU A 52 -12.15 24.79 11.49
C GLU A 52 -11.80 26.00 10.60
N SER A 53 -10.99 25.78 9.56
CA SER A 53 -10.61 26.77 8.55
C SER A 53 -11.14 26.41 7.17
N ALA A 54 -11.08 27.35 6.23
CA ALA A 54 -11.46 27.10 4.84
C ALA A 54 -10.75 25.84 4.29
N PRO A 55 -11.49 24.91 3.65
CA PRO A 55 -10.93 23.64 3.21
C PRO A 55 -9.76 23.80 2.24
N LYS A 56 -8.70 23.03 2.46
CA LYS A 56 -7.61 22.92 1.49
C LYS A 56 -7.96 21.91 0.40
N THR A 57 -7.93 22.34 -0.85
CA THR A 57 -8.11 21.48 -2.04
C THR A 57 -6.93 21.50 -3.00
N THR A 58 -5.92 22.32 -2.71
CA THR A 58 -4.72 22.42 -3.54
C THR A 58 -3.89 21.13 -3.46
N PRO A 59 -3.27 20.68 -4.57
CA PRO A 59 -2.39 19.53 -4.57
C PRO A 59 -1.24 19.63 -3.55
N PRO A 60 -0.74 18.50 -3.03
CA PRO A 60 0.43 18.49 -2.15
C PRO A 60 1.69 19.01 -2.86
N THR A 61 2.48 19.81 -2.15
CA THR A 61 3.83 20.18 -2.61
C THR A 61 4.77 18.96 -2.67
N PRO A 62 5.89 19.00 -3.40
CA PRO A 62 6.88 17.90 -3.39
C PRO A 62 7.33 17.49 -1.98
N ALA A 63 7.58 18.44 -1.07
CA ALA A 63 7.96 18.14 0.31
C ALA A 63 6.82 17.46 1.09
N GLN A 64 5.56 17.87 0.87
CA GLN A 64 4.40 17.22 1.46
C GLN A 64 4.18 15.81 0.89
N ARG A 65 4.45 15.59 -0.41
CA ARG A 65 4.44 14.25 -1.01
C ARG A 65 5.49 13.35 -0.37
N GLN A 66 6.69 13.87 -0.15
CA GLN A 66 7.77 13.12 0.50
C GLN A 66 7.41 12.75 1.96
N ALA A 67 6.66 13.58 2.67
CA ALA A 67 6.18 13.25 4.02
C ALA A 67 4.94 12.33 4.01
N SER A 68 4.26 12.16 2.88
CA SER A 68 2.95 11.52 2.79
C SER A 68 2.97 10.07 3.30
N ALA A 69 1.86 9.65 3.91
CA ALA A 69 1.61 8.27 4.28
C ALA A 69 0.99 7.44 3.14
N PHE A 70 0.64 8.08 2.02
CA PHE A 70 -0.16 7.49 0.96
C PHE A 70 0.65 7.14 -0.28
N GLY A 71 0.42 5.94 -0.81
CA GLY A 71 1.07 5.40 -2.00
C GLY A 71 0.15 4.58 -2.89
N ALA A 72 0.72 4.00 -3.94
CA ALA A 72 0.04 3.03 -4.77
C ALA A 72 0.96 1.90 -5.26
N HIS A 73 0.36 0.74 -5.52
CA HIS A 73 1.01 -0.44 -6.04
C HIS A 73 0.27 -1.02 -7.27
N PRO A 74 0.84 -0.90 -8.48
CA PRO A 74 1.78 0.15 -8.87
C PRO A 74 1.09 1.53 -8.91
N ALA A 75 1.91 2.58 -8.94
CA ALA A 75 1.47 3.97 -9.08
C ALA A 75 1.48 4.47 -10.54
N THR A 76 1.72 3.55 -11.48
CA THR A 76 1.79 3.78 -12.92
C THR A 76 1.37 2.48 -13.63
N TYR A 77 1.10 2.55 -14.92
CA TYR A 77 0.78 1.38 -15.75
C TYR A 77 1.49 1.46 -17.11
N ARG A 78 1.60 0.31 -17.79
CA ARG A 78 2.24 0.25 -19.10
C ARG A 78 1.45 1.09 -20.12
N GLY A 79 2.14 2.02 -20.79
CA GLY A 79 1.54 2.90 -21.79
C GLY A 79 1.07 4.26 -21.25
N GLU A 80 1.15 4.48 -19.93
CA GLU A 80 0.89 5.81 -19.36
C GLU A 80 1.90 6.83 -19.89
N THR A 81 1.41 7.94 -20.45
CA THR A 81 2.26 8.99 -21.05
C THR A 81 1.81 10.39 -20.58
N PRO A 82 2.66 11.15 -19.88
CA PRO A 82 3.95 10.72 -19.32
C PRO A 82 3.76 9.66 -18.21
N PRO A 83 4.79 8.84 -17.90
CA PRO A 83 4.74 7.92 -16.77
C PRO A 83 4.38 8.66 -15.47
N PHE A 84 3.59 8.01 -14.59
CA PHE A 84 3.17 8.55 -13.30
C PHE A 84 2.30 9.83 -13.37
N ALA A 85 1.71 10.17 -14.52
CA ALA A 85 0.80 11.30 -14.65
C ALA A 85 -0.37 11.23 -13.65
N LEU A 86 -1.00 10.05 -13.51
CA LEU A 86 -2.08 9.82 -12.55
C LEU A 86 -1.58 9.98 -11.10
N ALA A 87 -0.40 9.45 -10.78
CA ALA A 87 0.18 9.60 -9.45
C ALA A 87 0.45 11.07 -9.10
N ALA A 88 0.95 11.84 -10.06
CA ALA A 88 1.21 13.26 -9.90
C ALA A 88 -0.07 14.07 -9.65
N ASP A 89 -1.15 13.78 -10.40
CA ASP A 89 -2.46 14.43 -10.23
C ASP A 89 -3.15 14.03 -8.91
N LEU A 90 -3.11 12.74 -8.54
CA LEU A 90 -3.59 12.26 -7.24
C LEU A 90 -2.84 12.90 -6.06
N GLY A 91 -1.58 13.28 -6.26
CA GLY A 91 -0.73 13.80 -5.19
C GLY A 91 -0.22 12.72 -4.24
N ILE A 92 -0.19 11.45 -4.66
CA ILE A 92 0.37 10.36 -3.87
C ILE A 92 1.90 10.52 -3.72
N GLY A 93 2.42 10.11 -2.56
CA GLY A 93 3.82 10.31 -2.22
C GLY A 93 4.71 9.10 -2.46
N TRP A 94 4.12 7.93 -2.69
CA TRP A 94 4.86 6.67 -2.73
C TRP A 94 4.47 5.79 -3.91
N HIS A 95 5.50 5.26 -4.58
CA HIS A 95 5.38 4.19 -5.55
C HIS A 95 5.94 2.90 -4.96
N ARG A 96 5.16 1.83 -4.97
CA ARG A 96 5.67 0.47 -4.76
C ARG A 96 5.96 -0.18 -6.11
N ALA A 97 7.23 -0.49 -6.35
CA ALA A 97 7.75 -1.11 -7.56
C ALA A 97 8.38 -2.48 -7.27
N ALA A 98 8.69 -3.25 -8.31
CA ALA A 98 9.43 -4.51 -8.19
C ALA A 98 10.71 -4.47 -9.04
N ALA A 99 11.81 -4.98 -8.47
CA ALA A 99 13.05 -5.32 -9.16
C ALA A 99 13.15 -6.84 -9.23
N TRP A 100 12.78 -7.39 -10.39
CA TRP A 100 12.92 -8.81 -10.66
C TRP A 100 14.37 -9.13 -11.01
N TRP A 101 15.02 -10.03 -10.28
CA TRP A 101 16.41 -10.38 -10.55
C TRP A 101 16.59 -10.91 -12.00
N VAL A 102 15.64 -11.72 -12.50
CA VAL A 102 15.67 -12.22 -13.89
C VAL A 102 15.62 -11.13 -14.96
N ASP A 103 14.97 -10.00 -14.67
CA ASP A 103 14.87 -8.87 -15.61
C ASP A 103 16.19 -8.07 -15.65
N ILE A 104 17.04 -8.25 -14.63
CA ILE A 104 18.30 -7.51 -14.44
C ILE A 104 19.52 -8.37 -14.78
N GLN A 105 19.42 -9.68 -14.59
CA GLN A 105 20.51 -10.61 -14.83
C GLN A 105 19.95 -11.92 -15.38
N SER A 106 20.18 -12.15 -16.66
CA SER A 106 19.79 -13.38 -17.35
C SER A 106 20.67 -14.56 -16.92
N ASP A 107 20.22 -15.79 -17.19
CA ASP A 107 21.03 -17.00 -16.97
C ASP A 107 22.35 -16.98 -17.74
N ALA A 108 22.38 -16.36 -18.92
CA ALA A 108 23.58 -16.22 -19.73
C ALA A 108 24.57 -15.19 -19.14
N ASP A 109 24.08 -14.24 -18.36
CA ASP A 109 24.89 -13.18 -17.74
C ASP A 109 25.38 -13.54 -16.33
N LEU A 110 24.71 -14.49 -15.66
CA LEU A 110 25.08 -14.98 -14.32
C LEU A 110 26.57 -15.39 -14.22
N PRO A 111 27.13 -16.23 -15.12
CA PRO A 111 28.54 -16.64 -15.01
C PRO A 111 29.53 -15.49 -15.19
N ALA A 112 29.14 -14.47 -15.97
CA ALA A 112 29.96 -13.29 -16.23
C ALA A 112 29.75 -12.17 -15.21
N GLY A 113 28.80 -12.31 -14.27
CA GLY A 113 28.45 -11.27 -13.31
C GLY A 113 27.95 -9.97 -13.94
N ARG A 114 27.35 -10.05 -15.15
CA ARG A 114 26.83 -8.87 -15.85
C ARG A 114 25.41 -8.55 -15.40
N PHE A 115 25.08 -7.26 -15.37
CA PHE A 115 23.75 -6.75 -15.00
C PHE A 115 23.27 -5.77 -16.07
N ASP A 116 22.02 -5.90 -16.49
CA ASP A 116 21.30 -4.94 -17.32
C ASP A 116 20.23 -4.22 -16.48
N PHE A 117 20.50 -2.96 -16.15
CA PHE A 117 19.61 -2.13 -15.34
C PHE A 117 18.67 -1.25 -16.18
N SER A 118 18.73 -1.34 -17.51
CA SER A 118 18.08 -0.40 -18.43
C SER A 118 16.58 -0.24 -18.20
N ARG A 119 15.85 -1.36 -18.01
CA ARG A 119 14.41 -1.35 -17.76
C ARG A 119 14.03 -0.67 -16.44
N LEU A 120 14.79 -0.95 -15.37
CA LEU A 120 14.53 -0.38 -14.05
C LEU A 120 14.97 1.09 -13.99
N ASP A 121 16.04 1.49 -14.69
CA ASP A 121 16.43 2.89 -14.87
C ASP A 121 15.31 3.69 -15.57
N ALA A 122 14.74 3.14 -16.65
CA ALA A 122 13.64 3.77 -17.37
C ALA A 122 12.39 3.94 -16.48
N GLN A 123 12.06 2.93 -15.66
CA GLN A 123 10.95 3.03 -14.71
C GLN A 123 11.20 4.10 -13.64
N LEU A 124 12.39 4.10 -13.01
CA LEU A 124 12.67 4.95 -11.86
C LEU A 124 13.04 6.40 -12.21
N SER A 125 13.35 6.68 -13.47
CA SER A 125 13.54 8.05 -13.98
C SER A 125 12.24 8.81 -14.24
N GLY A 126 11.10 8.11 -14.31
CA GLY A 126 9.79 8.73 -14.51
C GLY A 126 9.15 9.31 -13.25
N LEU A 127 9.73 9.11 -12.05
CA LEU A 127 9.07 9.51 -10.81
C LEU A 127 8.91 11.04 -10.69
N PRO A 128 7.72 11.55 -10.32
CA PRO A 128 7.50 12.97 -10.13
C PRO A 128 8.24 13.51 -8.90
N PRO A 129 8.56 14.82 -8.85
CA PRO A 129 9.30 15.41 -7.73
C PRO A 129 8.65 15.15 -6.36
N GLY A 130 9.46 14.71 -5.40
CA GLY A 130 9.01 14.42 -4.03
C GLY A 130 8.29 13.08 -3.85
N MET A 131 8.09 12.31 -4.93
CA MET A 131 7.62 10.93 -4.83
C MET A 131 8.78 10.02 -4.40
N GLN A 132 8.51 9.12 -3.48
CA GLN A 132 9.44 8.10 -3.01
C GLN A 132 9.11 6.75 -3.62
N VAL A 133 10.12 5.88 -3.66
CA VAL A 133 9.97 4.50 -4.12
C VAL A 133 10.31 3.53 -3.00
N MET A 134 9.44 2.54 -2.86
CA MET A 134 9.74 1.28 -2.19
C MET A 134 9.91 0.21 -3.28
N LEU A 135 11.07 -0.44 -3.30
CA LEU A 135 11.42 -1.40 -4.34
C LEU A 135 11.48 -2.82 -3.77
N THR A 136 10.57 -3.67 -4.23
CA THR A 136 10.51 -5.08 -3.85
C THR A 136 11.48 -5.89 -4.71
N ILE A 137 12.48 -6.48 -4.08
CA ILE A 137 13.44 -7.40 -4.68
C ILE A 137 12.74 -8.75 -4.83
N MET A 138 12.48 -9.12 -6.07
CA MET A 138 11.73 -10.31 -6.44
C MET A 138 12.63 -11.37 -7.03
N LEU A 139 12.51 -12.61 -6.54
CA LEU A 139 13.31 -13.72 -7.03
C LEU A 139 12.63 -14.45 -8.19
N PRO A 140 13.42 -15.11 -9.06
CA PRO A 140 12.92 -15.85 -10.23
C PRO A 140 11.94 -16.97 -9.92
N ALA A 141 12.09 -17.64 -8.76
CA ALA A 141 11.34 -18.85 -8.46
C ALA A 141 9.83 -18.59 -8.39
N ARG A 142 9.42 -17.39 -7.95
CA ARG A 142 8.01 -17.00 -7.88
C ARG A 142 7.35 -16.94 -9.26
N LEU A 143 7.99 -16.28 -10.23
CA LEU A 143 7.52 -16.24 -11.62
C LEU A 143 7.28 -17.64 -12.22
N ARG A 144 8.11 -18.62 -11.83
CA ARG A 144 7.98 -20.01 -12.30
C ARG A 144 6.91 -20.80 -11.56
N GLN A 145 6.58 -20.44 -10.32
CA GLN A 145 5.46 -21.02 -9.58
C GLN A 145 4.10 -20.53 -10.10
N ASP A 146 4.02 -19.27 -10.52
CA ASP A 146 2.80 -18.61 -11.01
C ASP A 146 2.42 -19.04 -12.45
N GLN A 147 3.32 -19.73 -13.16
CA GLN A 147 3.07 -20.30 -14.49
C GLN A 147 2.41 -21.68 -14.37
N PRO A 148 1.22 -21.92 -14.97
CA PRO A 148 0.62 -23.25 -15.04
C PRO A 148 1.56 -24.23 -15.75
N GLY A 149 1.91 -25.34 -15.08
CA GLY A 149 2.80 -26.36 -15.64
C GLY A 149 4.31 -26.06 -15.53
N GLY A 150 4.71 -25.02 -14.80
CA GLY A 150 6.12 -24.79 -14.47
C GLY A 150 6.72 -26.01 -13.75
N ALA A 151 7.59 -26.75 -14.44
CA ALA A 151 8.27 -27.91 -13.86
C ALA A 151 9.13 -27.46 -12.66
N PRO A 152 9.00 -28.07 -11.47
CA PRO A 152 9.97 -27.88 -10.41
C PRO A 152 11.38 -28.22 -10.93
N GLY A 153 12.36 -27.35 -10.68
CA GLY A 153 13.77 -27.67 -11.01
C GLY A 153 14.29 -27.26 -12.39
N VAL A 154 13.60 -26.40 -13.15
CA VAL A 154 14.25 -25.75 -14.31
C VAL A 154 15.36 -24.81 -13.82
N ALA A 155 16.56 -24.89 -14.40
CA ALA A 155 17.70 -24.06 -14.02
C ALA A 155 17.35 -22.55 -14.11
N GLY A 156 17.68 -21.78 -13.08
CA GLY A 156 17.58 -20.32 -13.05
C GLY A 156 17.93 -19.75 -11.66
N PRO A 157 17.91 -18.42 -11.45
CA PRO A 157 18.61 -17.82 -10.31
C PRO A 157 18.01 -18.07 -8.91
N LEU A 158 16.90 -18.81 -8.81
CA LEU A 158 16.42 -19.41 -7.58
C LEU A 158 15.50 -20.58 -7.93
N VAL A 159 15.60 -21.68 -7.19
CA VAL A 159 14.74 -22.85 -7.40
C VAL A 159 14.03 -23.14 -6.08
N VAL A 160 12.71 -23.00 -6.08
CA VAL A 160 11.93 -23.71 -5.06
C VAL A 160 11.85 -25.15 -5.51
N LYS A 161 12.46 -26.03 -4.72
CA LYS A 161 12.46 -27.46 -4.98
C LYS A 161 11.03 -28.01 -4.89
N ALA A 162 10.82 -29.21 -5.42
CA ALA A 162 9.51 -29.87 -5.36
C ALA A 162 9.01 -30.11 -3.93
N ASP A 163 9.93 -30.15 -2.95
CA ASP A 163 9.66 -30.27 -1.51
C ASP A 163 9.28 -28.94 -0.82
N GLY A 164 9.33 -27.81 -1.54
CA GLY A 164 8.98 -26.49 -1.01
C GLY A 164 10.12 -25.73 -0.33
N GLU A 165 11.37 -26.20 -0.42
CA GLU A 165 12.52 -25.50 0.18
C GLU A 165 12.95 -24.24 -0.60
N TRP A 166 13.35 -23.20 0.13
CA TRP A 166 14.07 -22.02 -0.39
C TRP A 166 15.54 -22.38 -0.60
N ALA A 167 15.94 -22.51 -1.87
CA ALA A 167 17.36 -22.63 -2.24
C ALA A 167 17.73 -21.57 -3.27
N LEU A 168 18.78 -20.79 -2.98
CA LEU A 168 19.46 -19.99 -4.02
C LEU A 168 19.93 -20.96 -5.11
N GLY A 169 19.45 -20.78 -6.34
CA GLY A 169 19.86 -21.60 -7.48
C GLY A 169 21.34 -21.35 -7.84
N PRO A 170 21.77 -20.08 -8.00
CA PRO A 170 23.14 -19.64 -8.10
C PRO A 170 23.82 -19.70 -6.74
N SER A 171 25.14 -19.54 -6.78
CA SER A 171 25.92 -19.45 -5.56
C SER A 171 25.45 -18.27 -4.69
N PRO A 172 25.52 -18.39 -3.36
CA PRO A 172 25.26 -17.26 -2.47
C PRO A 172 26.10 -16.01 -2.80
N ALA A 173 27.28 -16.18 -3.38
CA ALA A 173 28.12 -15.07 -3.85
C ALA A 173 27.51 -14.30 -5.02
N ALA A 174 26.85 -14.98 -5.97
CA ALA A 174 26.15 -14.31 -7.08
C ALA A 174 24.95 -13.50 -6.57
N TYR A 175 24.20 -14.05 -5.60
CA TYR A 175 23.12 -13.33 -4.94
C TYR A 175 23.62 -12.10 -4.19
N ASP A 176 24.67 -12.24 -3.37
CA ASP A 176 25.26 -11.13 -2.62
C ASP A 176 25.79 -10.05 -3.58
N ALA A 177 26.39 -10.44 -4.71
CA ALA A 177 26.84 -9.53 -5.76
C ALA A 177 25.68 -8.77 -6.40
N PHE A 178 24.56 -9.43 -6.68
CA PHE A 178 23.35 -8.80 -7.20
C PHE A 178 22.78 -7.76 -6.22
N ILE A 179 22.57 -8.14 -4.96
CA ILE A 179 22.07 -7.21 -3.92
C ILE A 179 23.01 -6.02 -3.78
N LYS A 180 24.32 -6.27 -3.74
CA LYS A 180 25.32 -5.21 -3.67
C LYS A 180 25.23 -4.27 -4.87
N ALA A 181 25.14 -4.80 -6.09
CA ALA A 181 25.04 -4.00 -7.31
C ALA A 181 23.76 -3.15 -7.33
N LEU A 182 22.61 -3.76 -7.02
CA LEU A 182 21.30 -3.12 -7.00
C LEU A 182 21.25 -1.97 -5.97
N VAL A 183 21.66 -2.23 -4.72
CA VAL A 183 21.61 -1.25 -3.62
C VAL A 183 22.64 -0.16 -3.82
N THR A 184 23.83 -0.49 -4.35
CA THR A 184 24.85 0.51 -4.69
C THR A 184 24.31 1.44 -5.77
N ARG A 185 23.73 0.87 -6.84
CA ARG A 185 23.20 1.63 -7.96
C ARG A 185 22.03 2.52 -7.55
N TYR A 186 20.97 2.00 -6.96
CA TYR A 186 19.77 2.83 -6.73
C TYR A 186 19.68 3.47 -5.35
N GLY A 187 20.36 2.90 -4.35
CA GLY A 187 20.38 3.43 -2.99
C GLY A 187 21.52 4.42 -2.78
N LYS A 188 22.76 3.97 -2.92
CA LYS A 188 23.92 4.77 -2.53
C LYS A 188 24.34 5.80 -3.59
N TYR A 189 24.32 5.41 -4.87
CA TYR A 189 24.80 6.21 -5.99
C TYR A 189 23.84 6.13 -7.19
N PRO A 190 22.59 6.63 -7.04
CA PRO A 190 21.60 6.65 -8.13
C PRO A 190 22.18 7.29 -9.40
N PRO A 191 21.95 6.70 -10.58
CA PRO A 191 22.25 7.35 -11.85
C PRO A 191 21.60 8.74 -11.94
N ALA A 192 22.20 9.62 -12.74
CA ALA A 192 21.60 10.93 -13.00
C ALA A 192 20.16 10.77 -13.55
N GLY A 193 19.22 11.51 -12.97
CA GLY A 193 17.80 11.45 -13.36
C GLY A 193 17.02 10.27 -12.78
N VAL A 194 17.65 9.36 -12.03
CA VAL A 194 16.98 8.23 -11.37
C VAL A 194 16.73 8.53 -9.90
N SER A 195 15.52 8.26 -9.42
CA SER A 195 15.17 8.48 -8.01
C SER A 195 15.92 7.51 -7.08
N ARG A 196 16.42 8.04 -5.95
CA ARG A 196 17.06 7.23 -4.91
C ARG A 196 16.04 6.28 -4.27
N VAL A 197 16.39 5.01 -4.18
CA VAL A 197 15.63 3.99 -3.43
C VAL A 197 16.15 3.94 -2.01
N SER A 198 15.33 4.34 -1.05
CA SER A 198 15.64 4.25 0.38
C SER A 198 14.96 3.08 1.09
N CYS A 199 13.92 2.51 0.48
CA CYS A 199 13.11 1.44 1.06
C CYS A 199 13.15 0.22 0.15
N TRP A 200 13.58 -0.91 0.70
CA TRP A 200 13.77 -2.17 0.01
C TRP A 200 12.89 -3.22 0.66
N GLN A 201 12.09 -3.93 -0.11
CA GLN A 201 11.37 -5.11 0.39
C GLN A 201 12.01 -6.35 -0.21
N PHE A 202 12.12 -7.44 0.55
CA PHE A 202 12.52 -8.72 0.00
C PHE A 202 11.31 -9.63 -0.13
N GLU A 203 11.02 -10.04 -1.37
CA GLU A 203 9.87 -10.88 -1.71
C GLU A 203 8.50 -10.31 -1.32
N ASN A 204 7.43 -11.07 -1.62
CA ASN A 204 6.05 -10.65 -1.38
C ASN A 204 5.10 -11.87 -1.26
N GLU A 205 4.19 -11.86 -0.28
CA GLU A 205 3.11 -12.85 -0.09
C GLU A 205 3.58 -14.30 -0.13
N LEU A 206 4.66 -14.57 0.60
CA LEU A 206 5.28 -15.89 0.63
C LEU A 206 4.39 -16.97 1.25
N ASP A 207 3.38 -16.56 2.01
CA ASP A 207 2.32 -17.41 2.55
C ASP A 207 1.38 -18.00 1.47
N LEU A 208 1.36 -17.40 0.27
CA LEU A 208 0.70 -17.95 -0.92
C LEU A 208 1.65 -18.76 -1.83
N SER A 209 2.96 -18.68 -1.58
CA SER A 209 3.96 -19.36 -2.40
C SER A 209 3.97 -20.88 -2.16
N ARG A 210 4.52 -21.65 -3.11
CA ARG A 210 4.75 -23.09 -2.88
C ARG A 210 5.78 -23.37 -1.78
N ALA A 211 6.59 -22.38 -1.41
CA ALA A 211 7.60 -22.47 -0.37
C ALA A 211 7.10 -22.01 1.02
N ARG A 212 5.77 -21.88 1.18
CA ARG A 212 5.12 -21.51 2.46
C ARG A 212 5.29 -22.55 3.58
N SER A 213 5.96 -23.67 3.32
CA SER A 213 6.35 -24.66 4.33
C SER A 213 7.76 -24.44 4.88
N ASP A 214 8.61 -23.64 4.21
CA ASP A 214 10.00 -23.42 4.59
C ASP A 214 10.23 -22.03 5.19
N ALA A 215 9.67 -21.82 6.38
CA ALA A 215 9.95 -20.64 7.19
C ALA A 215 11.46 -20.46 7.52
N PRO A 216 12.23 -21.52 7.86
CA PRO A 216 13.67 -21.40 8.08
C PRO A 216 14.49 -20.89 6.90
N GLY A 217 14.20 -21.38 5.69
CA GLY A 217 14.88 -20.94 4.48
C GLY A 217 14.61 -19.48 4.17
N TYR A 218 13.34 -19.05 4.26
CA TYR A 218 13.01 -17.63 4.08
C TYR A 218 13.61 -16.73 5.15
N ALA A 219 13.55 -17.11 6.44
CA ALA A 219 14.17 -16.34 7.52
C ALA A 219 15.69 -16.17 7.31
N SER A 220 16.36 -17.23 6.85
CA SER A 220 17.79 -17.21 6.54
C SER A 220 18.10 -16.26 5.37
N LEU A 221 17.29 -16.29 4.31
CA LEU A 221 17.43 -15.39 3.17
C LEU A 221 17.13 -13.94 3.57
N GLN A 222 16.02 -13.67 4.26
CA GLN A 222 15.70 -12.34 4.77
C GLN A 222 16.84 -11.74 5.60
N ALA A 223 17.43 -12.52 6.52
CA ALA A 223 18.57 -12.07 7.32
C ALA A 223 19.81 -11.76 6.46
N ARG A 224 20.11 -12.59 5.46
CA ARG A 224 21.19 -12.35 4.49
C ARG A 224 20.93 -11.08 3.67
N THR A 225 19.73 -10.93 3.12
CA THR A 225 19.33 -9.76 2.32
C THR A 225 19.47 -8.48 3.13
N TYR A 226 18.97 -8.48 4.37
CA TYR A 226 19.09 -7.37 5.30
C TYR A 226 20.56 -6.99 5.53
N ALA A 227 21.41 -7.97 5.86
CA ALA A 227 22.82 -7.73 6.11
C ALA A 227 23.53 -7.14 4.89
N GLN A 228 23.25 -7.65 3.69
CA GLN A 228 23.86 -7.15 2.45
C GLN A 228 23.41 -5.72 2.11
N ILE A 229 22.11 -5.41 2.25
CA ILE A 229 21.59 -4.05 2.04
C ILE A 229 22.25 -3.09 3.03
N LYS A 230 22.26 -3.44 4.33
CA LYS A 230 22.83 -2.58 5.39
C LYS A 230 24.34 -2.40 5.27
N ALA A 231 25.07 -3.38 4.74
CA ALA A 231 26.50 -3.25 4.48
C ALA A 231 26.81 -2.20 3.40
N VAL A 232 25.93 -2.05 2.41
CA VAL A 232 26.08 -1.04 1.35
C VAL A 232 25.57 0.33 1.81
N ASP A 233 24.35 0.36 2.37
CA ASP A 233 23.65 1.55 2.83
C ASP A 233 23.03 1.30 4.23
N PRO A 234 23.75 1.64 5.32
CA PRO A 234 23.25 1.47 6.68
C PRO A 234 21.96 2.27 6.99
N LYS A 235 21.65 3.29 6.18
CA LYS A 235 20.46 4.15 6.34
C LYS A 235 19.25 3.66 5.54
N ALA A 236 19.43 2.65 4.69
CA ALA A 236 18.32 2.04 3.96
C ALA A 236 17.32 1.42 4.94
N THR A 237 16.03 1.51 4.62
CA THR A 237 14.96 0.81 5.33
C THR A 237 14.68 -0.50 4.61
N VAL A 238 14.65 -1.61 5.34
CA VAL A 238 14.40 -2.94 4.79
C VAL A 238 13.08 -3.50 5.33
N LEU A 239 12.18 -3.87 4.44
CA LEU A 239 10.92 -4.54 4.73
C LEU A 239 11.09 -6.05 4.56
N ILE A 240 10.36 -6.80 5.39
CA ILE A 240 10.03 -8.19 5.08
C ILE A 240 8.95 -8.24 3.98
N GLY A 241 8.87 -9.32 3.23
CA GLY A 241 7.78 -9.57 2.30
C GLY A 241 6.41 -9.46 2.99
N GLY A 242 5.44 -8.86 2.28
CA GLY A 242 4.10 -8.63 2.81
C GLY A 242 3.36 -9.94 3.07
N VAL A 243 2.61 -9.99 4.16
CA VAL A 243 1.65 -11.08 4.42
C VAL A 243 0.45 -10.90 3.52
N SER A 244 0.01 -11.95 2.83
CA SER A 244 -1.19 -11.85 2.02
C SER A 244 -2.42 -11.54 2.87
N GLY A 245 -3.40 -10.88 2.27
CA GLY A 245 -4.70 -10.63 2.91
C GLY A 245 -5.61 -11.86 2.93
N GLU A 246 -5.27 -12.93 2.21
CA GLU A 246 -6.09 -14.13 2.08
C GLU A 246 -5.97 -15.02 3.32
N ASP A 247 -7.10 -15.37 3.93
CA ASP A 247 -7.15 -16.17 5.17
C ASP A 247 -6.09 -15.76 6.20
N PHE A 248 -5.97 -14.42 6.39
CA PHE A 248 -4.85 -13.77 7.05
C PHE A 248 -4.43 -14.47 8.35
N SER A 249 -5.35 -14.68 9.29
CA SER A 249 -4.98 -15.23 10.60
C SER A 249 -4.34 -16.61 10.49
N ARG A 250 -4.87 -17.47 9.62
CA ARG A 250 -4.36 -18.84 9.42
C ARG A 250 -3.01 -18.82 8.73
N ASN A 251 -2.88 -18.04 7.66
CA ASN A 251 -1.65 -17.95 6.87
C ASN A 251 -0.51 -17.25 7.66
N PHE A 252 -0.85 -16.22 8.43
CA PHE A 252 0.07 -15.52 9.32
C PHE A 252 0.63 -16.44 10.41
N GLU A 253 -0.24 -17.19 11.10
CA GLU A 253 0.17 -18.13 12.15
C GLU A 253 0.99 -19.30 11.60
N ALA A 254 0.59 -19.84 10.45
CA ALA A 254 1.26 -20.98 9.84
C ALA A 254 2.65 -20.64 9.30
N TYR A 255 2.85 -19.41 8.78
CA TYR A 255 4.08 -19.06 8.06
C TYR A 255 4.87 -17.93 8.72
N TYR A 256 4.28 -16.74 8.84
CA TYR A 256 5.03 -15.56 9.30
C TYR A 256 5.37 -15.61 10.79
N GLN A 257 4.52 -16.15 11.64
CA GLN A 257 4.84 -16.26 13.07
C GLN A 257 6.08 -17.14 13.34
N PRO A 258 6.25 -18.32 12.71
CA PRO A 258 7.53 -19.05 12.71
C PRO A 258 8.72 -18.23 12.19
N VAL A 259 8.58 -17.54 11.05
CA VAL A 259 9.64 -16.68 10.49
C VAL A 259 10.07 -15.62 11.50
N LEU A 260 9.13 -14.94 12.15
CA LEU A 260 9.40 -13.92 13.16
C LEU A 260 10.18 -14.48 14.35
N ARG A 261 9.82 -15.67 14.86
CA ARG A 261 10.55 -16.33 15.96
C ARG A 261 11.99 -16.65 15.58
N LEU A 262 12.23 -17.10 14.35
CA LEU A 262 13.57 -17.41 13.85
C LEU A 262 14.45 -16.17 13.68
N LEU A 263 13.84 -15.06 13.26
CA LEU A 263 14.53 -13.78 13.08
C LEU A 263 14.82 -13.05 14.41
N ALA A 264 14.06 -13.35 15.47
CA ALA A 264 14.33 -12.96 16.86
C ALA A 264 14.72 -11.48 17.04
N GLY A 265 13.91 -10.57 16.48
CA GLY A 265 14.08 -9.12 16.64
C GLY A 265 15.08 -8.48 15.68
N LYS A 266 15.56 -9.19 14.65
CA LYS A 266 16.53 -8.70 13.66
C LYS A 266 16.12 -9.05 12.23
N GLY A 267 16.74 -8.43 11.22
CA GLY A 267 16.59 -8.82 9.82
C GLY A 267 15.55 -8.03 9.00
N PHE A 268 14.85 -7.07 9.60
CA PHE A 268 14.06 -6.05 8.90
C PHE A 268 13.80 -4.85 9.82
N ASP A 269 13.44 -3.71 9.23
CA ASP A 269 13.13 -2.45 9.91
C ASP A 269 11.64 -2.09 9.87
N VAL A 270 10.86 -2.77 9.01
CA VAL A 270 9.43 -2.51 8.80
C VAL A 270 8.73 -3.85 8.50
N PHE A 271 7.57 -4.08 9.13
CA PHE A 271 6.71 -5.22 8.82
C PHE A 271 5.61 -4.82 7.84
N ASP A 272 5.24 -5.70 6.92
CA ASP A 272 4.28 -5.42 5.86
C ASP A 272 3.08 -6.37 5.90
N ILE A 273 1.88 -5.83 5.71
CA ILE A 273 0.62 -6.57 5.63
C ILE A 273 -0.18 -6.11 4.41
N HIS A 274 -0.95 -7.02 3.83
CA HIS A 274 -1.88 -6.69 2.76
C HIS A 274 -3.32 -6.86 3.23
N PHE A 275 -4.22 -6.05 2.67
CA PHE A 275 -5.64 -6.13 3.01
C PHE A 275 -6.56 -5.83 1.82
N PHE A 276 -7.21 -6.87 1.32
CA PHE A 276 -8.22 -6.77 0.27
C PHE A 276 -9.56 -7.25 0.81
N GLY A 277 -10.65 -6.77 0.23
CA GLY A 277 -11.99 -7.23 0.61
C GLY A 277 -13.08 -6.31 0.07
N ARG A 278 -14.25 -6.41 0.69
CA ARG A 278 -15.44 -5.65 0.34
C ARG A 278 -15.45 -4.26 0.98
N ALA A 279 -16.32 -3.41 0.48
CA ALA A 279 -16.72 -2.21 1.18
C ALA A 279 -17.33 -2.59 2.54
N GLY A 280 -16.88 -1.93 3.61
CA GLY A 280 -17.25 -2.24 4.98
C GLY A 280 -16.27 -3.18 5.70
N ASP A 281 -15.42 -3.94 5.01
CA ASP A 281 -14.50 -4.88 5.67
C ASP A 281 -13.35 -4.15 6.41
N TYR A 282 -13.14 -2.84 6.23
CA TYR A 282 -12.08 -2.06 6.90
C TYR A 282 -11.91 -2.31 8.41
N ARG A 283 -12.96 -2.74 9.12
CA ARG A 283 -12.92 -3.04 10.55
C ARG A 283 -12.10 -4.29 10.90
N GLU A 284 -11.94 -5.21 9.95
CA GLU A 284 -11.12 -6.43 10.13
C GLU A 284 -9.65 -6.08 10.36
N LEU A 285 -9.19 -4.91 9.88
CA LEU A 285 -7.84 -4.40 10.10
C LEU A 285 -7.46 -4.32 11.58
N ALA A 286 -8.41 -4.08 12.49
CA ALA A 286 -8.09 -3.99 13.91
C ALA A 286 -7.61 -5.33 14.49
N ALA A 287 -8.31 -6.41 14.15
CA ALA A 287 -7.93 -7.76 14.58
C ALA A 287 -6.61 -8.20 13.93
N MET A 288 -6.46 -7.96 12.62
CA MET A 288 -5.22 -8.24 11.89
C MET A 288 -4.03 -7.48 12.53
N TYR A 289 -4.17 -6.16 12.73
CA TYR A 289 -3.13 -5.33 13.33
C TYR A 289 -2.78 -5.82 14.74
N ALA A 290 -3.78 -6.13 15.58
CA ALA A 290 -3.55 -6.61 16.93
C ALA A 290 -2.82 -7.97 16.94
N GLN A 291 -3.19 -8.91 16.07
CA GLN A 291 -2.51 -10.19 15.91
C GLN A 291 -1.05 -9.99 15.47
N THR A 292 -0.82 -9.18 14.43
CA THR A 292 0.53 -8.85 13.94
C THR A 292 1.37 -8.19 15.03
N ARG A 293 0.82 -7.19 15.72
CA ARG A 293 1.54 -6.45 16.77
C ARG A 293 1.97 -7.36 17.90
N ARG A 294 1.07 -8.22 18.41
CA ARG A 294 1.38 -9.21 19.45
C ARG A 294 2.48 -10.17 19.02
N ALA A 295 2.43 -10.68 17.79
CA ALA A 295 3.43 -11.60 17.28
C ALA A 295 4.80 -10.95 17.10
N LEU A 296 4.84 -9.71 16.59
CA LEU A 296 6.07 -8.93 16.49
C LEU A 296 6.67 -8.66 17.87
N ASP A 297 5.86 -8.26 18.85
CA ASP A 297 6.33 -7.99 20.21
C ASP A 297 6.91 -9.24 20.86
N ALA A 298 6.21 -10.37 20.75
CA ALA A 298 6.66 -11.67 21.24
C ALA A 298 7.97 -12.14 20.59
N ALA A 299 8.24 -11.73 19.35
CA ALA A 299 9.46 -12.06 18.62
C ALA A 299 10.58 -11.01 18.76
N GLY A 300 10.41 -9.96 19.60
CA GLY A 300 11.44 -8.95 19.86
C GLY A 300 11.43 -7.73 18.92
N PHE A 301 10.38 -7.55 18.11
CA PHE A 301 10.22 -6.45 17.14
C PHE A 301 9.32 -5.32 17.65
N SER A 302 9.32 -5.03 18.95
CA SER A 302 8.36 -4.11 19.59
C SER A 302 8.38 -2.66 19.11
N ARG A 303 9.45 -2.25 18.41
CA ARG A 303 9.59 -0.90 17.84
C ARG A 303 9.42 -0.84 16.33
N ILE A 304 9.23 -1.98 15.68
CA ILE A 304 9.13 -2.03 14.23
C ILE A 304 7.75 -1.52 13.80
N PRO A 305 7.67 -0.48 12.94
CA PRO A 305 6.40 -0.02 12.39
C PRO A 305 5.81 -1.07 11.44
N ILE A 306 4.49 -1.02 11.32
CA ILE A 306 3.73 -1.80 10.34
C ILE A 306 3.34 -0.87 9.20
N TRP A 307 3.59 -1.31 7.96
CA TRP A 307 3.10 -0.68 6.73
C TRP A 307 2.05 -1.60 6.11
N MET A 308 1.11 -1.01 5.37
CA MET A 308 0.16 -1.75 4.55
C MET A 308 0.46 -1.44 3.10
N THR A 309 1.34 -2.25 2.49
CA THR A 309 1.87 -1.94 1.15
C THR A 309 0.99 -2.40 0.00
N GLU A 310 -0.12 -3.09 0.31
CA GLU A 310 -1.22 -3.32 -0.61
C GLU A 310 -2.58 -3.30 0.12
N THR A 311 -3.51 -2.51 -0.40
CA THR A 311 -4.92 -2.58 -0.02
C THR A 311 -5.81 -2.12 -1.15
N ALA A 312 -7.02 -2.68 -1.25
CA ALA A 312 -8.09 -2.12 -2.06
C ALA A 312 -9.46 -2.74 -1.77
N THR A 313 -10.48 -2.14 -2.37
CA THR A 313 -11.76 -2.80 -2.67
C THR A 313 -12.13 -2.59 -4.13
N TYR A 314 -13.09 -3.37 -4.61
CA TYR A 314 -13.47 -3.44 -6.02
C TYR A 314 -14.74 -2.63 -6.32
N THR A 315 -15.05 -2.51 -7.60
CA THR A 315 -16.36 -2.08 -8.12
C THR A 315 -16.93 -3.13 -9.05
N GLY A 316 -18.19 -3.00 -9.44
CA GLY A 316 -18.86 -3.97 -10.30
C GLY A 316 -19.05 -5.31 -9.59
N ALA A 317 -19.11 -6.38 -10.37
CA ALA A 317 -19.39 -7.75 -9.91
C ALA A 317 -18.27 -8.70 -10.37
N PRO A 318 -17.09 -8.69 -9.71
CA PRO A 318 -16.03 -9.65 -10.01
C PRO A 318 -16.53 -11.08 -9.83
N ALA A 319 -16.07 -11.99 -10.69
CA ALA A 319 -16.42 -13.41 -10.65
C ALA A 319 -15.59 -14.22 -9.66
N SER A 320 -14.43 -13.69 -9.23
CA SER A 320 -13.50 -14.40 -8.34
C SER A 320 -12.93 -13.49 -7.25
N PRO A 321 -12.89 -13.93 -5.98
CA PRO A 321 -13.48 -15.17 -5.47
C PRO A 321 -15.01 -15.22 -5.66
N PRO A 322 -15.62 -16.42 -5.71
CA PRO A 322 -17.06 -16.56 -5.91
C PRO A 322 -17.85 -15.98 -4.72
N GLY A 323 -19.04 -15.45 -4.99
CA GLY A 323 -19.95 -14.95 -3.95
C GLY A 323 -19.70 -13.49 -3.52
N LEU A 324 -18.85 -12.75 -4.24
CA LEU A 324 -18.67 -11.32 -4.02
C LEU A 324 -19.94 -10.53 -4.41
N PRO A 325 -20.49 -9.68 -3.52
CA PRO A 325 -21.61 -8.82 -3.88
C PRO A 325 -21.18 -7.73 -4.87
N PRO A 326 -22.07 -7.22 -5.73
CA PRO A 326 -21.76 -6.07 -6.55
C PRO A 326 -21.47 -4.83 -5.69
N GLN A 327 -20.50 -4.01 -6.09
CA GLN A 327 -20.15 -2.76 -5.43
C GLN A 327 -20.14 -1.58 -6.41
N SER A 328 -20.62 -0.43 -5.96
CA SER A 328 -20.60 0.84 -6.68
C SER A 328 -19.24 1.54 -6.59
N GLU A 329 -18.99 2.51 -7.48
CA GLU A 329 -17.83 3.39 -7.37
C GLU A 329 -17.84 4.22 -6.07
N ASP A 330 -19.03 4.59 -5.57
CA ASP A 330 -19.19 5.35 -4.33
C ASP A 330 -18.80 4.51 -3.11
N GLU A 331 -19.15 3.22 -3.10
CA GLU A 331 -18.70 2.28 -2.06
C GLU A 331 -17.19 2.11 -2.09
N GLN A 332 -16.57 1.96 -3.27
CA GLN A 332 -15.11 1.93 -3.39
C GLN A 332 -14.47 3.23 -2.88
N ALA A 333 -15.05 4.38 -3.22
CA ALA A 333 -14.57 5.69 -2.81
C ALA A 333 -14.65 5.90 -1.29
N ALA A 334 -15.79 5.58 -0.68
CA ALA A 334 -15.98 5.65 0.76
C ALA A 334 -15.00 4.70 1.49
N GLU A 335 -14.87 3.47 0.98
CA GLU A 335 -14.00 2.46 1.56
C GLU A 335 -12.52 2.84 1.47
N LEU A 336 -12.08 3.47 0.38
CA LEU A 336 -10.72 4.00 0.26
C LEU A 336 -10.40 4.96 1.41
N ALA A 337 -11.28 5.94 1.67
CA ALA A 337 -11.08 6.89 2.76
C ALA A 337 -11.12 6.20 4.14
N ARG A 338 -12.05 5.26 4.35
CA ARG A 338 -12.17 4.49 5.61
C ARG A 338 -10.93 3.66 5.86
N ARG A 339 -10.52 2.80 4.92
CA ARG A 339 -9.33 1.92 5.06
C ARG A 339 -8.06 2.74 5.30
N ALA A 340 -7.85 3.79 4.51
CA ALA A 340 -6.69 4.65 4.65
C ALA A 340 -6.59 5.25 6.06
N VAL A 341 -7.64 5.95 6.53
CA VAL A 341 -7.58 6.65 7.82
C VAL A 341 -7.71 5.70 9.01
N TYR A 342 -8.52 4.64 8.90
CA TYR A 342 -8.64 3.63 9.95
C TYR A 342 -7.32 2.92 10.19
N ALA A 343 -6.62 2.50 9.11
CA ALA A 343 -5.28 1.91 9.21
C ALA A 343 -4.30 2.85 9.92
N LEU A 344 -4.25 4.13 9.53
CA LEU A 344 -3.39 5.11 10.20
C LEU A 344 -3.76 5.28 11.69
N GLY A 345 -5.05 5.27 12.02
CA GLY A 345 -5.56 5.34 13.38
C GLY A 345 -5.21 4.14 14.25
N LEU A 346 -5.03 2.95 13.66
CA LEU A 346 -4.52 1.75 14.36
C LEU A 346 -3.01 1.82 14.63
N GLY A 347 -2.28 2.68 13.92
CA GLY A 347 -0.82 2.82 14.03
C GLY A 347 -0.03 2.36 12.80
N ILE A 348 -0.71 1.91 11.73
CA ILE A 348 -0.07 1.64 10.43
C ILE A 348 0.50 2.96 9.90
N ARG A 349 1.74 2.94 9.40
CA ARG A 349 2.48 4.18 9.07
C ARG A 349 2.41 4.59 7.61
N LYS A 350 2.15 3.63 6.70
CA LYS A 350 1.99 3.86 5.26
C LYS A 350 0.87 2.98 4.72
N VAL A 351 0.08 3.50 3.78
CA VAL A 351 -1.03 2.80 3.13
C VAL A 351 -0.92 2.96 1.62
N PHE A 352 -0.91 1.85 0.90
CA PHE A 352 -0.73 1.82 -0.55
C PHE A 352 -1.96 1.20 -1.22
N TRP A 353 -2.62 1.95 -2.10
CA TRP A 353 -3.75 1.43 -2.87
C TRP A 353 -3.27 0.59 -4.05
N ALA A 354 -3.83 -0.60 -4.23
CA ALA A 354 -3.62 -1.44 -5.40
C ALA A 354 -4.88 -1.44 -6.26
N MET A 355 -4.98 -0.73 -7.40
CA MET A 355 -3.93 -0.01 -8.12
C MET A 355 -4.50 1.19 -8.91
N VAL A 356 -3.66 1.98 -9.61
CA VAL A 356 -4.13 3.19 -10.32
C VAL A 356 -5.01 2.93 -11.55
N ARG A 357 -4.98 1.71 -12.10
CA ARG A 357 -5.64 1.32 -13.34
C ARG A 357 -6.27 -0.08 -13.22
N GLU A 358 -7.46 -0.28 -13.74
CA GLU A 358 -8.11 -1.60 -13.79
C GLU A 358 -7.35 -2.62 -14.65
N GLY A 359 -7.63 -3.91 -14.44
CA GLY A 359 -7.20 -4.99 -15.32
C GLY A 359 -5.81 -5.55 -14.99
N PHE A 360 -5.65 -6.10 -13.80
CA PHE A 360 -4.40 -6.75 -13.40
C PHE A 360 -4.12 -8.02 -14.21
N HIS A 361 -5.13 -8.87 -14.42
CA HIS A 361 -5.03 -10.15 -15.15
C HIS A 361 -6.01 -10.28 -16.30
N HIS A 362 -7.05 -9.44 -16.34
CA HIS A 362 -8.16 -9.51 -17.30
C HIS A 362 -8.88 -10.87 -17.27
N GLN A 363 -9.11 -11.38 -16.06
CA GLN A 363 -9.79 -12.66 -15.80
C GLN A 363 -11.10 -12.48 -15.03
N ASN A 364 -11.56 -11.23 -14.88
CA ASN A 364 -12.73 -10.86 -14.10
C ASN A 364 -12.62 -11.26 -12.62
N ASN A 365 -11.41 -11.24 -12.06
CA ASN A 365 -11.20 -11.42 -10.62
C ASN A 365 -11.22 -10.06 -9.90
N ILE A 366 -11.27 -10.06 -8.58
CA ILE A 366 -11.31 -8.84 -7.75
C ILE A 366 -10.24 -7.82 -8.17
N PHE A 367 -9.00 -8.25 -8.44
CA PHE A 367 -7.88 -7.37 -8.79
C PHE A 367 -8.00 -6.72 -10.17
N ASP A 368 -8.91 -7.18 -11.02
CA ASP A 368 -9.23 -6.48 -12.26
C ASP A 368 -10.07 -5.21 -11.99
N HIS A 369 -10.81 -5.18 -10.89
CA HIS A 369 -11.84 -4.17 -10.59
C HIS A 369 -11.45 -3.16 -9.50
N VAL A 370 -10.24 -3.28 -8.93
CA VAL A 370 -9.73 -2.39 -7.86
C VAL A 370 -9.14 -1.07 -8.35
N GLY A 371 -9.00 -0.92 -9.67
CA GLY A 371 -8.40 0.26 -10.30
C GLY A 371 -9.10 1.56 -9.93
N LEU A 372 -8.33 2.66 -9.88
CA LEU A 372 -8.85 4.03 -9.73
C LEU A 372 -9.28 4.65 -11.07
N THR A 373 -8.78 4.12 -12.18
CA THR A 373 -9.19 4.49 -13.53
C THR A 373 -9.62 3.25 -14.31
N THR A 374 -10.55 3.42 -15.23
CA THR A 374 -11.15 2.30 -15.97
C THR A 374 -10.25 1.73 -17.05
N ASP A 375 -10.37 0.43 -17.28
CA ASP A 375 -9.82 -0.26 -18.45
C ASP A 375 -10.96 -0.81 -19.31
N ALA A 376 -10.95 -0.50 -20.62
CA ALA A 376 -12.04 -0.87 -21.51
C ALA A 376 -12.24 -2.40 -21.65
N ARG A 377 -11.22 -3.21 -21.29
CA ARG A 377 -11.31 -4.67 -21.27
C ARG A 377 -12.01 -5.21 -20.03
N VAL A 378 -12.04 -4.43 -18.94
CA VAL A 378 -12.71 -4.79 -17.67
C VAL A 378 -14.10 -4.19 -17.61
N THR A 379 -14.20 -2.90 -17.93
CA THR A 379 -15.45 -2.14 -17.89
C THR A 379 -15.84 -1.72 -19.31
N PRO A 380 -16.42 -2.65 -20.11
CA PRO A 380 -16.80 -2.34 -21.49
C PRO A 380 -17.87 -1.24 -21.51
N ASN A 381 -17.86 -0.42 -22.56
CA ASN A 381 -18.75 0.75 -22.75
C ASN A 381 -18.44 1.97 -21.88
N VAL A 382 -17.34 1.95 -21.14
CA VAL A 382 -16.83 3.12 -20.42
C VAL A 382 -15.52 3.57 -21.07
N PRO A 383 -15.29 4.88 -21.28
CA PRO A 383 -14.03 5.37 -21.86
C PRO A 383 -12.82 4.84 -21.10
N GLU A 384 -11.81 4.41 -21.85
CA GLU A 384 -10.52 3.99 -21.30
C GLU A 384 -9.88 5.14 -20.50
N GLY A 385 -9.41 4.83 -19.30
CA GLY A 385 -8.73 5.80 -18.43
C GLY A 385 -9.65 6.80 -17.75
N ARG A 386 -10.97 6.61 -17.81
CA ARG A 386 -11.90 7.45 -17.05
C ARG A 386 -11.59 7.34 -15.55
N PRO A 387 -11.44 8.46 -14.83
CA PRO A 387 -11.38 8.46 -13.37
C PRO A 387 -12.68 7.92 -12.74
N LYS A 388 -12.54 7.02 -11.78
CA LYS A 388 -13.65 6.53 -10.94
C LYS A 388 -13.85 7.43 -9.73
N ALA A 389 -14.97 7.31 -9.03
CA ALA A 389 -15.23 8.10 -7.81
C ALA A 389 -14.07 8.01 -6.79
N ALA A 390 -13.48 6.82 -6.62
CA ALA A 390 -12.35 6.60 -5.74
C ALA A 390 -11.08 7.40 -6.12
N TYR A 391 -10.89 7.71 -7.41
CA TYR A 391 -9.80 8.59 -7.87
C TYR A 391 -9.95 10.00 -7.29
N ALA A 392 -11.15 10.58 -7.40
CA ALA A 392 -11.43 11.91 -6.89
C ALA A 392 -11.30 11.96 -5.35
N THR A 393 -11.80 10.92 -4.66
CA THR A 393 -11.67 10.79 -3.21
C THR A 393 -10.21 10.69 -2.78
N TYR A 394 -9.39 9.89 -3.48
CA TYR A 394 -7.99 9.75 -3.11
C TYR A 394 -7.18 11.04 -3.34
N ARG A 395 -7.48 11.76 -4.43
CA ARG A 395 -6.92 13.10 -4.68
C ARG A 395 -7.28 14.09 -3.57
N LEU A 396 -8.55 14.11 -3.16
CA LEU A 396 -9.02 14.96 -2.07
C LEU A 396 -8.36 14.59 -0.73
N LEU A 397 -8.25 13.30 -0.43
CA LEU A 397 -7.59 12.79 0.77
C LEU A 397 -6.12 13.23 0.83
N CYS A 398 -5.37 13.06 -0.27
CA CYS A 398 -3.98 13.50 -0.35
C CYS A 398 -3.85 15.01 -0.15
N ALA A 399 -4.71 15.82 -0.80
CA ALA A 399 -4.69 17.28 -0.66
C ALA A 399 -5.00 17.75 0.77
N LYS A 400 -6.06 17.19 1.38
CA LYS A 400 -6.50 17.57 2.73
C LYS A 400 -5.50 17.14 3.80
N LEU A 401 -4.92 15.95 3.70
CA LEU A 401 -3.99 15.45 4.72
C LEU A 401 -2.52 15.83 4.46
N ALA A 402 -2.22 16.51 3.35
CA ALA A 402 -0.88 16.97 3.03
C ALA A 402 -0.25 17.83 4.14
N GLY A 403 0.90 17.37 4.64
CA GLY A 403 1.67 18.07 5.67
C GLY A 403 1.08 17.98 7.09
N LEU A 404 0.12 17.08 7.32
CA LEU A 404 -0.36 16.76 8.66
C LEU A 404 0.40 15.54 9.22
N ASP A 405 0.46 15.49 10.54
CA ASP A 405 1.14 14.47 11.31
C ASP A 405 0.40 13.13 11.26
N VAL A 406 1.18 12.03 11.27
CA VAL A 406 0.70 10.64 11.30
C VAL A 406 1.45 9.89 12.40
N PRO A 407 0.76 9.13 13.27
CA PRO A 407 -0.66 8.77 13.22
C PRO A 407 -1.62 9.89 13.68
N PRO A 408 -2.90 9.85 13.25
CA PRO A 408 -3.92 10.73 13.80
C PRO A 408 -4.30 10.34 15.25
N THR A 409 -4.99 11.25 15.93
CA THR A 409 -5.64 10.96 17.22
C THR A 409 -7.08 10.49 17.00
N ARG A 410 -7.46 9.31 17.50
CA ARG A 410 -8.86 8.87 17.53
C ARG A 410 -9.65 9.70 18.53
N LEU A 411 -10.83 10.19 18.14
CA LEU A 411 -11.74 10.94 19.01
C LEU A 411 -12.89 10.03 19.48
N SER A 412 -13.19 10.07 20.77
CA SER A 412 -14.33 9.35 21.37
C SER A 412 -15.57 10.24 21.35
N LEU A 413 -16.39 10.14 20.29
CA LEU A 413 -17.55 11.03 20.05
C LEU A 413 -18.91 10.31 20.09
N GLY A 414 -18.95 9.12 20.69
CA GLY A 414 -20.13 8.27 20.84
C GLY A 414 -20.01 6.92 20.14
N LEU A 415 -20.93 6.01 20.47
CA LEU A 415 -21.00 4.67 19.89
C LEU A 415 -21.24 4.74 18.38
N GLY A 416 -20.54 3.89 17.63
CA GLY A 416 -20.65 3.83 16.17
C GLY A 416 -20.11 5.08 15.45
N VAL A 417 -19.34 5.94 16.13
CA VAL A 417 -18.67 7.09 15.51
C VAL A 417 -17.18 6.80 15.39
N PHE A 418 -16.70 6.87 14.16
CA PHE A 418 -15.28 6.79 13.83
C PHE A 418 -14.83 8.20 13.48
N ALA A 419 -13.92 8.78 14.27
CA ALA A 419 -13.42 10.13 14.04
C ALA A 419 -11.92 10.20 14.35
N TYR A 420 -11.15 10.74 13.42
CA TYR A 420 -9.68 10.79 13.48
C TYR A 420 -9.20 12.20 13.19
N ARG A 421 -8.55 12.82 14.19
CA ARG A 421 -7.99 14.17 14.11
C ARG A 421 -6.53 14.12 13.68
N PHE A 422 -6.25 14.78 12.57
CA PHE A 422 -4.92 15.07 12.08
C PHE A 422 -4.56 16.51 12.45
N THR A 423 -3.34 16.74 12.90
CA THR A 423 -2.80 18.06 13.24
C THR A 423 -1.58 18.36 12.40
N GLY A 424 -1.20 19.62 12.25
CA GLY A 424 0.03 19.99 11.58
C GLY A 424 0.46 21.42 11.88
N PRO A 425 1.49 21.91 11.17
CA PRO A 425 2.06 23.24 11.39
C PRO A 425 1.01 24.36 11.34
N GLY A 426 1.24 25.42 12.12
CA GLY A 426 0.35 26.59 12.15
C GLY A 426 -1.02 26.32 12.77
N GLY A 427 -1.16 25.26 13.57
CA GLY A 427 -2.42 24.90 14.24
C GLY A 427 -3.46 24.27 13.30
N ARG A 428 -3.07 23.91 12.06
CA ARG A 428 -3.97 23.28 11.10
C ARG A 428 -4.46 21.93 11.64
N ALA A 429 -5.77 21.70 11.58
CA ALA A 429 -6.37 20.44 11.94
C ALA A 429 -7.44 20.01 10.93
N VAL A 430 -7.50 18.70 10.66
CA VAL A 430 -8.52 18.07 9.82
C VAL A 430 -9.03 16.86 10.56
N ILE A 431 -10.34 16.72 10.69
CA ILE A 431 -10.98 15.51 11.21
C ILE A 431 -11.61 14.77 10.05
N LEU A 432 -11.31 13.48 9.87
CA LEU A 432 -12.13 12.61 9.04
C LEU A 432 -13.05 11.80 9.96
N ALA A 433 -14.36 11.81 9.69
CA ALA A 433 -15.34 11.09 10.50
C ALA A 433 -16.45 10.43 9.68
N TRP A 434 -16.99 9.32 10.18
CA TRP A 434 -18.18 8.64 9.66
C TRP A 434 -18.94 7.94 10.80
N ALA A 435 -20.20 7.61 10.55
CA ALA A 435 -20.99 6.72 11.39
C ALA A 435 -20.93 5.30 10.82
N ASP A 436 -20.77 4.30 11.69
CA ASP A 436 -20.93 2.91 11.33
C ASP A 436 -21.75 2.25 12.44
N PRO A 437 -23.01 1.88 12.18
CA PRO A 437 -23.92 1.40 13.21
C PRO A 437 -23.60 -0.04 13.65
N ARG A 438 -22.66 -0.73 12.98
CA ARG A 438 -22.25 -2.07 13.40
C ARG A 438 -21.65 -1.98 14.81
N PRO A 439 -22.00 -2.89 15.74
CA PRO A 439 -21.46 -2.87 17.10
C PRO A 439 -19.93 -2.84 17.07
N ASP A 440 -19.29 -2.04 17.91
CA ASP A 440 -17.84 -2.09 18.09
C ASP A 440 -17.47 -3.47 18.61
N THR A 441 -16.75 -4.23 17.79
CA THR A 441 -16.10 -5.47 18.17
C THR A 441 -14.70 -5.05 18.59
N GLU A 442 -14.54 -4.62 19.84
CA GLU A 442 -13.20 -4.40 20.36
C GLU A 442 -12.42 -5.73 20.30
N PRO A 443 -11.18 -5.73 19.76
CA PRO A 443 -10.32 -6.92 19.76
C PRO A 443 -9.67 -7.19 21.12
#